data_AF-A0A660VIT4-F1
#
_entry.id   AF-A0A660VIT4-F1
#
_cell.length_a   1.000
_cell.length_b   1.000
_cell.length_c   1.000
_cell.angle_alpha   90.00
_cell.angle_beta   90.00
_cell.angle_gamma   90.00
#
_symmetry.space_group_name_H-M   'P 1'
#
loop_
_entity.id
_entity.type
_entity.pdbx_description
1 polymer ?
#
loop_
_entity_poly.entity_id
_entity_poly.type
_entity_poly.pdbx_seq_one_letter_code
_entity_poly.pdbx_strand_id
1 'polypeptide(L)'
;EKQYEALVRRMEEAINDRRPEDVEGLHQEAIQVNKEDPRAHKLLEKAKKILARYDRLVEEARRLMEEHRYNRALGKPLREVEKLRRRGSHVKMKQEAEDALKKRKQLEEQIKQAAKDERWKEVKRLGLELQRSYPERPYPEDAYPEDIKKPVGYAKALIEAEKCLKVENMGRACDWLRKAKSYRNWLEERNYKIGTKKEGELERRWRLHWIVDGFLVHQKVVDVGGEVVCVAGAPDSLLFLAGLTNGRFVVVSVDCKVKHKFTPPRKGMKPVAAAFVKGNFLLLWSDGSLQMRRNNGLLILSKRLPKPIWACSLGNAVIMWDGEKLWLLEEKQRWREMPELRGARPLCAGRFLVFRKPDGKIVLVDPYTLRVKSQFSVVGEVASCATSEKMVALGLKSGIIELRRLSRKVVKPVKPLRSSPTVLLFDRTGDFLFAMDYLDVVLIRVSTGQVLWSKRLKCWVPAGAAIVGLNDALAICDKAGKLILILPSRRP
;
A
#
# COMPACT_ATOMS: atom_id res chain seq x y z
N GLU A 1 36.39 -44.00 66.91
CA GLU A 1 35.99 -42.57 66.85
C GLU A 1 36.63 -41.80 65.69
N LYS A 2 37.97 -41.65 65.62
CA LYS A 2 38.64 -40.88 64.53
C LYS A 2 38.22 -41.26 63.09
N GLN A 3 38.00 -42.55 62.83
CA GLN A 3 37.58 -43.05 61.51
C GLN A 3 36.12 -42.69 61.18
N TYR A 4 35.23 -42.72 62.17
CA TYR A 4 33.81 -42.35 61.98
C TYR A 4 33.65 -40.85 61.75
N GLU A 5 34.37 -40.01 62.52
CA GLU A 5 34.36 -38.56 62.32
C GLU A 5 34.88 -38.16 60.94
N ALA A 6 35.91 -38.85 60.43
CA ALA A 6 36.40 -38.64 59.07
C ALA A 6 35.35 -38.98 58.00
N LEU A 7 34.55 -40.03 58.19
CA LEU A 7 33.47 -40.40 57.27
C LEU A 7 32.31 -39.39 57.30
N VAL A 8 31.88 -38.95 58.48
CA VAL A 8 30.85 -37.90 58.63
C VAL A 8 31.31 -36.61 57.95
N ARG A 9 32.57 -36.21 58.16
CA ARG A 9 33.15 -35.03 57.49
C ARG A 9 33.18 -35.18 55.96
N ARG A 10 33.55 -36.35 55.44
CA ARG A 10 33.51 -36.63 53.99
C ARG A 10 32.09 -36.58 53.42
N MET A 11 31.07 -36.99 54.20
CA MET A 11 29.66 -36.86 53.81
C MET A 11 29.23 -35.38 53.75
N GLU A 12 29.65 -34.56 54.72
CA GLU A 12 29.41 -33.11 54.70
C GLU A 12 30.10 -32.43 53.51
N GLU A 13 31.36 -32.78 53.25
CA GLU A 13 32.13 -32.33 52.09
C GLU A 13 31.44 -32.74 50.78
N ALA A 14 30.96 -33.98 50.66
CA ALA A 14 30.21 -34.44 49.49
C ALA A 14 28.94 -33.62 49.22
N ILE A 15 28.17 -33.28 50.27
CA ILE A 15 26.98 -32.42 50.14
C ILE A 15 27.38 -31.00 49.72
N ASN A 16 28.42 -30.42 50.34
CA ASN A 16 28.90 -29.07 50.04
C ASN A 16 29.49 -28.98 48.62
N ASP A 17 30.12 -30.04 48.15
CA ASP A 17 30.69 -30.17 46.80
C ASP A 17 29.65 -30.48 45.72
N ARG A 18 28.36 -30.55 46.08
CA ARG A 18 27.25 -30.91 45.18
C ARG A 18 27.43 -32.32 44.58
N ARG A 19 27.88 -33.25 45.39
CA ARG A 19 27.97 -34.69 45.11
C ARG A 19 27.10 -35.51 46.08
N PRO A 20 25.79 -35.21 46.18
CA PRO A 20 24.89 -35.94 47.09
C PRO A 20 24.80 -37.44 46.80
N GLU A 21 25.14 -37.89 45.58
CA GLU A 21 25.22 -39.31 45.23
C GLU A 21 26.30 -40.09 45.97
N ASP A 22 27.39 -39.44 46.39
CA ASP A 22 28.51 -40.10 47.07
C ASP A 22 28.16 -40.44 48.54
N VAL A 23 27.13 -39.79 49.10
CA VAL A 23 26.74 -39.85 50.51
C VAL A 23 26.18 -41.22 50.90
N GLU A 24 25.54 -41.95 49.98
CA GLU A 24 24.98 -43.27 50.26
C GLU A 24 26.07 -44.33 50.49
N GLY A 25 27.11 -44.34 49.66
CA GLY A 25 28.27 -45.21 49.86
C GLY A 25 29.03 -44.87 51.15
N LEU A 26 29.24 -43.58 51.41
CA LEU A 26 29.88 -43.11 52.64
C LEU A 26 29.06 -43.42 53.91
N HIS A 27 27.73 -43.43 53.81
CA HIS A 27 26.84 -43.79 54.91
C HIS A 27 26.93 -45.30 55.23
N GLN A 28 26.98 -46.15 54.21
CA GLN A 28 27.17 -47.59 54.40
C GLN A 28 28.50 -47.90 55.11
N GLU A 29 29.58 -47.20 54.74
CA GLU A 29 30.87 -47.26 55.44
C GLU A 29 30.76 -46.76 56.89
N ALA A 30 30.03 -45.67 57.14
CA ALA A 30 29.87 -45.07 58.46
C ALA A 30 29.10 -45.98 59.45
N ILE A 31 28.04 -46.64 59.00
CA ILE A 31 27.23 -47.57 59.83
C ILE A 31 28.01 -48.81 60.23
N GLN A 32 28.96 -49.28 59.41
CA GLN A 32 29.82 -50.40 59.78
C GLN A 32 30.76 -50.05 60.94
N VAL A 33 31.11 -48.77 61.10
CA VAL A 33 32.01 -48.28 62.16
C VAL A 33 31.24 -47.85 63.41
N ASN A 34 30.06 -47.25 63.27
CA ASN A 34 29.19 -46.89 64.40
C ASN A 34 27.71 -46.90 63.98
N LYS A 35 26.93 -47.82 64.58
CA LYS A 35 25.51 -48.02 64.23
C LYS A 35 24.55 -47.04 64.90
N GLU A 36 24.96 -46.38 65.99
CA GLU A 36 24.04 -45.69 66.91
C GLU A 36 24.02 -44.16 66.75
N ASP A 37 24.94 -43.57 65.99
CA ASP A 37 25.03 -42.11 65.86
C ASP A 37 24.07 -41.56 64.76
N PRO A 38 23.17 -40.62 65.11
CA PRO A 38 22.16 -40.09 64.19
C PRO A 38 22.70 -39.13 63.13
N ARG A 39 23.96 -38.66 63.23
CA ARG A 39 24.53 -37.65 62.32
C ARG A 39 24.66 -38.15 60.89
N ALA A 40 25.21 -39.34 60.69
CA ALA A 40 25.34 -39.95 59.36
C ALA A 40 23.96 -40.17 58.70
N HIS A 41 22.97 -40.64 59.48
CA HIS A 41 21.58 -40.81 59.01
C HIS A 41 20.94 -39.48 58.57
N LYS A 42 21.12 -38.40 59.36
CA LYS A 42 20.63 -37.06 59.00
C LYS A 42 21.25 -36.54 57.70
N LEU A 43 22.54 -36.79 57.48
CA LEU A 43 23.23 -36.40 56.24
C LEU A 43 22.75 -37.20 55.03
N LEU A 44 22.49 -38.50 55.18
CA LEU A 44 21.87 -39.33 54.13
C LEU A 44 20.48 -38.81 53.76
N GLU A 45 19.62 -38.52 54.76
CA GLU A 45 18.28 -37.98 54.52
C GLU A 45 18.33 -36.62 53.80
N LYS A 46 19.31 -35.77 54.14
CA LYS A 46 19.57 -34.51 53.44
C LYS A 46 19.97 -34.75 51.98
N ALA A 47 20.86 -35.70 51.72
CA ALA A 47 21.28 -36.05 50.36
C ALA A 47 20.13 -36.61 49.52
N LYS A 48 19.29 -37.50 50.08
CA LYS A 48 18.09 -38.03 49.41
C LYS A 48 17.10 -36.92 49.05
N LYS A 49 16.86 -35.95 49.94
CA LYS A 49 16.01 -34.78 49.65
C LYS A 49 16.57 -33.92 48.51
N ILE A 50 17.90 -33.74 48.46
CA ILE A 50 18.57 -33.01 47.37
C ILE A 50 18.38 -33.75 46.04
N LEU A 51 18.61 -35.07 46.01
CA LEU A 51 18.44 -35.90 44.80
C LEU A 51 17.00 -35.91 44.30
N ALA A 52 16.01 -36.09 45.19
CA ALA A 52 14.59 -36.05 44.81
C ALA A 52 14.18 -34.69 44.22
N ARG A 53 14.69 -33.58 44.77
CA ARG A 53 14.45 -32.24 44.21
C ARG A 53 15.16 -32.07 42.86
N TYR A 54 16.37 -32.61 42.72
CA TYR A 54 17.13 -32.60 41.47
C TYR A 54 16.33 -33.29 40.35
N ASP A 55 15.84 -34.52 40.59
CA ASP A 55 15.11 -35.30 39.57
C ASP A 55 13.83 -34.60 39.11
N ARG A 56 13.07 -34.03 40.04
CA ARG A 56 11.86 -33.25 39.73
C ARG A 56 12.15 -32.06 38.81
N LEU A 57 13.23 -31.33 39.07
CA LEU A 57 13.60 -30.15 38.29
C LEU A 57 14.19 -30.52 36.92
N VAL A 58 14.91 -31.65 36.83
CA VAL A 58 15.36 -32.20 35.55
C VAL A 58 14.17 -32.59 34.69
N GLU A 59 13.17 -33.25 35.25
CA GLU A 59 11.95 -33.63 34.52
C GLU A 59 11.15 -32.39 34.07
N GLU A 60 11.04 -31.38 34.93
CA GLU A 60 10.43 -30.10 34.56
C GLU A 60 11.19 -29.40 33.41
N ALA A 61 12.52 -29.38 33.46
CA ALA A 61 13.35 -28.83 32.40
C ALA A 61 13.18 -29.60 31.09
N ARG A 62 13.10 -30.93 31.14
CA ARG A 62 12.91 -31.80 29.97
C ARG A 62 11.59 -31.49 29.27
N ARG A 63 10.49 -31.47 30.03
CA ARG A 63 9.17 -31.12 29.50
C ARG A 63 9.17 -29.72 28.85
N LEU A 64 9.82 -28.74 29.47
CA LEU A 64 9.93 -27.39 28.90
C LEU A 64 10.72 -27.38 27.58
N MET A 65 11.79 -28.16 27.48
CA MET A 65 12.57 -28.28 26.24
C MET A 65 11.80 -28.98 25.12
N GLU A 66 11.04 -30.03 25.44
CA GLU A 66 10.13 -30.71 24.50
C GLU A 66 9.03 -29.76 23.99
N GLU A 67 8.55 -28.85 24.84
CA GLU A 67 7.64 -27.77 24.47
C GLU A 67 8.33 -26.59 23.75
N HIS A 68 9.64 -26.68 23.46
CA HIS A 68 10.46 -25.61 22.89
C HIS A 68 10.53 -24.31 23.72
N ARG A 69 10.39 -24.42 25.05
CA ARG A 69 10.43 -23.29 26.00
C ARG A 69 11.80 -23.14 26.63
N TYR A 70 12.80 -22.94 25.77
CA TYR A 70 14.22 -22.98 26.15
C TYR A 70 14.60 -21.87 27.13
N ASN A 71 14.08 -20.65 27.00
CA ASN A 71 14.36 -19.57 27.94
C ASN A 71 13.87 -19.91 29.35
N ARG A 72 12.68 -20.53 29.45
CA ARG A 72 12.11 -20.95 30.73
C ARG A 72 12.83 -22.16 31.32
N ALA A 73 13.26 -23.11 30.50
CA ALA A 73 14.09 -24.24 30.92
C ALA A 73 15.43 -23.77 31.51
N LEU A 74 16.11 -22.83 30.83
CA LEU A 74 17.34 -22.17 31.29
C LEU A 74 17.16 -21.22 32.47
N GLY A 75 15.91 -20.84 32.77
CA GLY A 75 15.54 -20.00 33.89
C GLY A 75 15.66 -20.74 35.22
N LYS A 76 14.52 -20.97 35.88
CA LYS A 76 14.52 -21.56 37.23
C LYS A 76 14.97 -23.03 37.27
N PRO A 77 14.49 -23.94 36.40
CA PRO A 77 14.78 -25.37 36.53
C PRO A 77 16.26 -25.72 36.36
N LEU A 78 16.89 -25.31 35.25
CA LEU A 78 18.29 -25.64 34.98
C LEU A 78 19.28 -24.90 35.90
N ARG A 79 18.99 -23.65 36.30
CA ARG A 79 19.85 -22.93 37.27
C ARG A 79 19.80 -23.55 38.67
N GLU A 80 18.67 -24.11 39.07
CA GLU A 80 18.53 -24.71 40.39
C GLU A 80 19.17 -26.10 40.47
N VAL A 81 19.09 -26.92 39.42
CA VAL A 81 19.77 -28.24 39.38
C VAL A 81 21.29 -28.12 39.41
N GLU A 82 21.89 -27.10 38.79
CA GLU A 82 23.34 -26.82 38.86
C GLU A 82 23.83 -26.53 40.29
N LYS A 83 22.94 -26.03 41.17
CA LYS A 83 23.24 -25.80 42.59
C LYS A 83 23.10 -27.07 43.43
N LEU A 84 22.31 -28.04 42.96
CA LEU A 84 22.03 -29.28 43.69
C LEU A 84 23.02 -30.39 43.36
N ARG A 85 23.52 -30.44 42.12
CA ARG A 85 24.43 -31.50 41.66
C ARG A 85 25.47 -30.97 40.68
N ARG A 86 26.73 -31.40 40.83
CA ARG A 86 27.86 -30.96 40.00
C ARG A 86 27.83 -31.52 38.58
N ARG A 87 27.31 -32.73 38.38
CA ARG A 87 27.28 -33.44 37.10
C ARG A 87 25.93 -34.12 36.89
N GLY A 88 25.54 -34.34 35.63
CA GLY A 88 24.31 -35.06 35.29
C GLY A 88 23.73 -34.63 33.94
N SER A 89 22.51 -35.12 33.65
CA SER A 89 21.77 -34.82 32.43
C SER A 89 21.55 -33.32 32.18
N HIS A 90 21.39 -32.54 33.26
CA HIS A 90 21.18 -31.09 33.18
C HIS A 90 22.28 -30.33 32.44
N VAL A 91 23.53 -30.83 32.45
CA VAL A 91 24.65 -30.20 31.73
C VAL A 91 24.43 -30.28 30.22
N LYS A 92 24.03 -31.45 29.71
CA LYS A 92 23.70 -31.63 28.29
C LYS A 92 22.45 -30.83 27.89
N MET A 93 21.42 -30.87 28.74
CA MET A 93 20.17 -30.14 28.52
C MET A 93 20.38 -28.62 28.43
N LYS A 94 21.27 -28.07 29.27
CA LYS A 94 21.65 -26.67 29.21
C LYS A 94 22.31 -26.31 27.87
N GLN A 95 23.30 -27.11 27.45
CA GLN A 95 23.97 -26.91 26.17
C GLN A 95 22.98 -26.95 24.99
N GLU A 96 22.10 -27.95 24.96
CA GLU A 96 21.06 -28.10 23.94
C GLU A 96 20.10 -26.89 23.89
N ALA A 97 19.68 -26.38 25.05
CA ALA A 97 18.82 -25.20 25.13
C ALA A 97 19.53 -23.92 24.66
N GLU A 98 20.81 -23.74 25.02
CA GLU A 98 21.64 -22.62 24.56
C GLU A 98 21.87 -22.67 23.03
N ASP A 99 22.16 -23.86 22.49
CA ASP A 99 22.34 -24.06 21.06
C ASP A 99 21.05 -23.82 20.27
N ALA A 100 19.89 -24.25 20.80
CA ALA A 100 18.60 -23.96 20.19
C ALA A 100 18.30 -22.45 20.13
N LEU A 101 18.58 -21.71 21.21
CA LEU A 101 18.43 -20.25 21.23
C LEU A 101 19.42 -19.55 20.29
N LYS A 102 20.66 -20.03 20.19
CA LYS A 102 21.65 -19.53 19.23
C LYS A 102 21.18 -19.75 17.79
N LYS A 103 20.62 -20.92 17.49
CA LYS A 103 20.03 -21.24 16.18
C LYS A 103 18.83 -20.32 15.86
N ARG A 104 17.95 -20.03 16.85
CA ARG A 104 16.86 -19.05 16.67
C ARG A 104 17.40 -17.69 16.24
N LYS A 105 18.38 -17.13 16.97
CA LYS A 105 18.99 -15.84 16.64
C LYS A 105 19.61 -15.81 15.25
N GLN A 106 20.32 -16.87 14.86
CA GLN A 106 20.90 -17.00 13.51
C GLN A 106 19.82 -16.99 12.43
N LEU A 107 18.72 -17.73 12.62
CA LEU A 107 17.58 -17.74 11.69
C LEU A 107 16.90 -16.37 11.60
N GLU A 108 16.74 -15.66 12.73
CA GLU A 108 16.22 -14.29 12.75
C GLU A 108 17.07 -13.38 11.86
N GLU A 109 18.40 -13.35 12.05
CA GLU A 109 19.32 -12.55 11.25
C GLU A 109 19.26 -12.91 9.75
N GLN A 110 19.20 -14.20 9.41
CA GLN A 110 19.04 -14.66 8.03
C GLN A 110 17.74 -14.17 7.41
N ILE A 111 16.63 -14.18 8.16
CA ILE A 111 15.34 -13.63 7.69
C ILE A 111 15.45 -12.13 7.45
N LYS A 112 16.06 -11.39 8.38
CA LYS A 112 16.25 -9.93 8.25
C LYS A 112 17.07 -9.60 7.00
N GLN A 113 18.15 -10.36 6.74
CA GLN A 113 18.98 -10.15 5.56
C GLN A 113 18.26 -10.55 4.26
N ALA A 114 17.61 -11.71 4.21
CA ALA A 114 16.85 -12.15 3.04
C ALA A 114 15.70 -11.20 2.69
N ALA A 115 15.07 -10.55 3.67
CA ALA A 115 14.04 -9.54 3.46
C ALA A 115 14.60 -8.24 2.85
N LYS A 116 15.82 -7.82 3.23
CA LYS A 116 16.51 -6.69 2.60
C LYS A 116 16.87 -6.98 1.15
N ASP A 117 17.29 -8.21 0.88
CA ASP A 117 17.68 -8.68 -0.47
C ASP A 117 16.48 -9.05 -1.37
N GLU A 118 15.24 -8.83 -0.90
CA GLU A 118 14.00 -9.21 -1.59
C GLU A 118 13.88 -10.72 -1.93
N ARG A 119 14.55 -11.60 -1.19
CA ARG A 119 14.49 -13.07 -1.37
C ARG A 119 13.25 -13.66 -0.71
N TRP A 120 12.06 -13.26 -1.15
CA TRP A 120 10.78 -13.54 -0.46
C TRP A 120 10.44 -15.01 -0.25
N LYS A 121 10.80 -15.89 -1.19
CA LYS A 121 10.62 -17.35 -1.02
C LYS A 121 11.47 -17.89 0.12
N GLU A 122 12.68 -17.40 0.26
CA GLU A 122 13.62 -17.76 1.33
C GLU A 122 13.13 -17.22 2.67
N VAL A 123 12.67 -15.96 2.73
CA VAL A 123 12.03 -15.38 3.92
C VAL A 123 10.87 -16.24 4.42
N LYS A 124 9.98 -16.70 3.53
CA LYS A 124 8.87 -17.59 3.91
C LYS A 124 9.36 -18.95 4.42
N ARG A 125 10.38 -19.54 3.79
CA ARG A 125 10.97 -20.83 4.20
C ARG A 125 11.61 -20.73 5.58
N LEU A 126 12.50 -19.75 5.77
CA LEU A 126 13.19 -19.50 7.04
C LEU A 126 12.21 -19.12 8.14
N GLY A 127 11.18 -18.32 7.82
CA GLY A 127 10.12 -17.97 8.77
C GLY A 127 9.32 -19.18 9.26
N LEU A 128 9.03 -20.15 8.39
CA LEU A 128 8.38 -21.41 8.78
C LEU A 128 9.31 -22.28 9.64
N GLU A 129 10.61 -22.33 9.31
CA GLU A 129 11.61 -23.04 10.10
C GLU A 129 11.75 -22.44 11.50
N LEU A 130 11.85 -21.11 11.58
CA LEU A 130 11.88 -20.40 12.85
C LEU A 130 10.57 -20.62 13.62
N GLN A 131 9.40 -20.50 12.98
CA GLN A 131 8.11 -20.68 13.65
C GLN A 131 7.98 -22.07 14.31
N ARG A 132 8.45 -23.13 13.64
CA ARG A 132 8.48 -24.50 14.22
C ARG A 132 9.39 -24.64 15.42
N SER A 133 10.37 -23.76 15.57
CA SER A 133 11.25 -23.76 16.72
C SER A 133 10.64 -23.09 17.96
N TYR A 134 9.47 -22.46 17.87
CA TYR A 134 8.76 -21.80 18.98
C TYR A 134 7.57 -22.66 19.48
N PRO A 135 7.15 -22.48 20.75
CA PRO A 135 5.99 -23.18 21.29
C PRO A 135 4.69 -22.80 20.55
N GLU A 136 3.77 -23.76 20.39
CA GLU A 136 2.46 -23.52 19.78
C GLU A 136 1.60 -22.53 20.57
N ARG A 137 1.70 -22.56 21.90
CA ARG A 137 1.04 -21.59 22.79
C ARG A 137 2.06 -20.55 23.24
N PRO A 138 1.90 -19.27 22.86
CA PRO A 138 2.88 -18.25 23.16
C PRO A 138 2.91 -17.97 24.67
N TYR A 139 4.08 -18.14 25.27
CA TYR A 139 4.41 -17.59 26.58
C TYR A 139 5.25 -16.32 26.38
N PRO A 140 5.13 -15.28 27.23
CA PRO A 140 5.83 -14.00 27.02
C PRO A 140 7.35 -14.14 26.82
N GLU A 141 7.97 -15.07 27.54
CA GLU A 141 9.42 -15.34 27.55
C GLU A 141 9.92 -16.11 26.31
N ASP A 142 9.00 -16.77 25.59
CA ASP A 142 9.27 -17.59 24.40
C ASP A 142 8.29 -17.20 23.26
N ALA A 143 7.96 -15.92 23.15
CA ALA A 143 7.05 -15.42 22.13
C ALA A 143 7.77 -15.22 20.79
N TYR A 144 7.10 -15.58 19.69
CA TYR A 144 7.63 -15.37 18.35
C TYR A 144 7.78 -13.86 18.05
N PRO A 145 8.99 -13.37 17.69
CA PRO A 145 9.25 -11.94 17.56
C PRO A 145 8.37 -11.27 16.49
N GLU A 146 7.65 -10.21 16.86
CA GLU A 146 6.78 -9.48 15.92
C GLU A 146 7.57 -8.83 14.78
N ASP A 147 8.82 -8.41 15.02
CA ASP A 147 9.75 -7.88 14.02
C ASP A 147 10.18 -8.92 12.97
N ILE A 148 9.97 -10.22 13.23
CA ILE A 148 10.16 -11.31 12.27
C ILE A 148 8.82 -11.78 11.69
N LYS A 149 7.76 -11.76 12.48
CA LYS A 149 6.40 -12.14 12.04
C LYS A 149 5.92 -11.27 10.89
N LYS A 150 6.20 -9.98 10.92
CA LYS A 150 5.71 -9.02 9.92
C LYS A 150 6.43 -9.17 8.57
N PRO A 151 7.77 -9.29 8.48
CA PRO A 151 8.45 -9.63 7.23
C PRO A 151 8.01 -10.97 6.64
N VAL A 152 7.82 -12.01 7.47
CA VAL A 152 7.33 -13.31 7.02
C VAL A 152 5.88 -13.22 6.52
N GLY A 153 5.03 -12.45 7.19
CA GLY A 153 3.67 -12.14 6.77
C GLY A 153 3.63 -11.40 5.43
N TYR A 154 4.51 -10.42 5.24
CA TYR A 154 4.68 -9.70 3.98
C TYR A 154 5.08 -10.65 2.84
N ALA A 155 6.12 -11.45 3.04
CA ALA A 155 6.58 -12.44 2.07
C ALA A 155 5.48 -13.44 1.70
N LYS A 156 4.72 -13.94 2.69
CA LYS A 156 3.57 -14.82 2.46
C LYS A 156 2.51 -14.13 1.60
N ALA A 157 2.16 -12.88 1.91
CA ALA A 157 1.17 -12.14 1.16
C ALA A 157 1.57 -11.92 -0.31
N LEU A 158 2.83 -11.59 -0.58
CA LEU A 158 3.34 -11.46 -1.95
C LEU A 158 3.26 -12.78 -2.73
N ILE A 159 3.67 -13.89 -2.10
CA ILE A 159 3.65 -15.21 -2.75
C ILE A 159 2.22 -15.65 -3.04
N GLU A 160 1.28 -15.45 -2.12
CA GLU A 160 -0.12 -15.80 -2.34
C GLU A 160 -0.80 -14.88 -3.37
N ALA A 161 -0.45 -13.58 -3.40
CA ALA A 161 -0.88 -12.68 -4.47
C ALA A 161 -0.39 -13.16 -5.84
N GLU A 162 0.89 -13.53 -5.97
CA GLU A 162 1.45 -14.06 -7.22
C GLU A 162 0.75 -15.34 -7.67
N LYS A 163 0.47 -16.27 -6.76
CA LYS A 163 -0.30 -17.49 -7.06
C LYS A 163 -1.70 -17.16 -7.55
N CYS A 164 -2.42 -16.27 -6.86
CA CYS A 164 -3.76 -15.86 -7.25
C CYS A 164 -3.77 -15.23 -8.65
N LEU A 165 -2.77 -14.40 -8.98
CA LEU A 165 -2.63 -13.82 -10.31
C LEU A 165 -2.35 -14.85 -11.40
N LYS A 166 -1.62 -15.93 -11.10
CA LYS A 166 -1.36 -17.01 -12.08
C LYS A 166 -2.60 -17.82 -12.43
N VAL A 167 -3.55 -17.93 -11.50
CA VAL A 167 -4.83 -18.63 -11.70
C VAL A 167 -5.99 -17.66 -11.94
N GLU A 168 -5.67 -16.41 -12.31
CA GLU A 168 -6.61 -15.36 -12.69
C GLU A 168 -7.65 -14.98 -11.61
N ASN A 169 -7.40 -15.30 -10.34
CA ASN A 169 -8.28 -14.93 -9.23
C ASN A 169 -7.98 -13.51 -8.73
N MET A 170 -8.49 -12.50 -9.44
CA MET A 170 -8.20 -11.08 -9.20
C MET A 170 -8.69 -10.57 -7.84
N GLY A 171 -9.83 -11.05 -7.35
CA GLY A 171 -10.38 -10.67 -6.05
C GLY A 171 -9.43 -11.05 -4.91
N ARG A 172 -9.03 -12.33 -4.86
CA ARG A 172 -8.08 -12.81 -3.83
C ARG A 172 -6.69 -12.20 -4.00
N ALA A 173 -6.23 -11.98 -5.23
CA ALA A 173 -4.97 -11.28 -5.48
C ALA A 173 -4.98 -9.87 -4.87
N CYS A 174 -6.07 -9.11 -5.03
CA CYS A 174 -6.22 -7.78 -4.44
C CYS A 174 -6.18 -7.83 -2.90
N ASP A 175 -6.90 -8.78 -2.29
CA ASP A 175 -6.92 -8.92 -0.83
C ASP A 175 -5.53 -9.26 -0.26
N TRP A 176 -4.76 -10.11 -0.94
CA TRP A 176 -3.38 -10.39 -0.57
C TRP A 176 -2.45 -9.20 -0.76
N LEU A 177 -2.60 -8.42 -1.84
CA LEU A 177 -1.84 -7.18 -2.04
C LEU A 177 -2.16 -6.13 -0.96
N ARG A 178 -3.43 -6.00 -0.54
CA ARG A 178 -3.80 -5.13 0.59
C ARG A 178 -3.16 -5.59 1.89
N LYS A 179 -3.13 -6.91 2.16
CA LYS A 179 -2.42 -7.48 3.32
C LYS A 179 -0.92 -7.19 3.26
N ALA A 180 -0.28 -7.35 2.10
CA ALA A 180 1.12 -7.01 1.91
C ALA A 180 1.38 -5.53 2.24
N LYS A 181 0.57 -4.62 1.69
CA LYS A 181 0.67 -3.18 1.99
C LYS A 181 0.51 -2.87 3.48
N SER A 182 -0.42 -3.53 4.17
CA SER A 182 -0.59 -3.37 5.62
C SER A 182 0.65 -3.79 6.41
N TYR A 183 1.28 -4.92 6.05
CA TYR A 183 2.54 -5.34 6.68
C TYR A 183 3.68 -4.37 6.38
N ARG A 184 3.77 -3.86 5.15
CA ARG A 184 4.78 -2.86 4.78
C ARG A 184 4.64 -1.59 5.61
N ASN A 185 3.44 -1.02 5.70
CA ASN A 185 3.21 0.20 6.48
C ASN A 185 3.67 0.04 7.93
N TRP A 186 3.36 -1.10 8.55
CA TRP A 186 3.84 -1.42 9.91
C TRP A 186 5.36 -1.47 10.02
N LEU A 187 6.03 -2.03 8.99
CA LEU A 187 7.51 -2.12 8.95
C LEU A 187 8.15 -0.74 8.77
N GLU A 188 7.57 0.10 7.91
CA GLU A 188 8.02 1.47 7.65
C GLU A 188 7.88 2.36 8.89
N GLU A 189 6.79 2.26 9.65
CA GLU A 189 6.58 2.97 10.92
C GLU A 189 7.67 2.67 11.96
N ARG A 190 8.36 1.52 11.84
CA ARG A 190 9.45 1.10 12.72
C ARG A 190 10.83 1.20 12.07
N ASN A 191 10.96 1.98 11.00
CA ASN A 191 12.21 2.19 10.25
C ASN A 191 12.85 0.90 9.71
N TYR A 192 12.04 -0.13 9.48
CA TYR A 192 12.53 -1.39 8.97
C TYR A 192 12.59 -1.35 7.44
N LYS A 193 13.80 -1.29 6.87
CA LYS A 193 14.00 -1.24 5.41
C LYS A 193 13.72 -2.59 4.78
N ILE A 194 12.66 -2.68 3.98
CA ILE A 194 12.38 -3.79 3.06
C ILE A 194 12.33 -3.30 1.63
N GLY A 195 12.68 -4.18 0.69
CA GLY A 195 12.46 -3.90 -0.73
C GLY A 195 10.98 -4.03 -1.12
N THR A 196 10.52 -3.24 -2.08
CA THR A 196 9.10 -3.16 -2.50
C THR A 196 8.91 -3.46 -3.99
N LYS A 197 9.99 -3.84 -4.69
CA LYS A 197 9.96 -4.00 -6.15
C LYS A 197 8.97 -5.09 -6.56
N LYS A 198 8.96 -6.22 -5.86
CA LYS A 198 8.03 -7.33 -6.15
C LYS A 198 6.56 -6.95 -5.90
N GLU A 199 6.26 -6.17 -4.86
CA GLU A 199 4.90 -5.67 -4.61
C GLU A 199 4.41 -4.80 -5.76
N GLY A 200 5.23 -3.83 -6.20
CA GLY A 200 4.90 -2.98 -7.34
C GLY A 200 4.72 -3.74 -8.66
N GLU A 201 5.53 -4.77 -8.90
CA GLU A 201 5.38 -5.68 -10.05
C GLU A 201 4.03 -6.41 -10.02
N LEU A 202 3.68 -7.01 -8.87
CA LEU A 202 2.43 -7.76 -8.70
C LEU A 202 1.21 -6.84 -8.75
N GLU A 203 1.29 -5.64 -8.17
CA GLU A 203 0.22 -4.64 -8.26
C GLU A 203 0.02 -4.17 -9.70
N ARG A 204 1.10 -3.92 -10.45
CA ARG A 204 1.02 -3.61 -11.88
C ARG A 204 0.42 -4.77 -12.68
N ARG A 205 0.84 -6.01 -12.42
CA ARG A 205 0.31 -7.20 -13.11
C ARG A 205 -1.17 -7.43 -12.78
N TRP A 206 -1.56 -7.28 -11.52
CA TRP A 206 -2.95 -7.31 -11.09
C TRP A 206 -3.78 -6.27 -11.83
N ARG A 207 -3.35 -5.00 -11.86
CA ARG A 207 -4.02 -3.94 -12.61
C ARG A 207 -4.14 -4.27 -14.10
N LEU A 208 -3.08 -4.80 -14.70
CA LEU A 208 -3.08 -5.19 -16.12
C LEU A 208 -4.10 -6.27 -16.44
N HIS A 209 -4.09 -7.39 -15.72
CA HIS A 209 -5.08 -8.46 -15.91
C HIS A 209 -6.50 -7.95 -15.65
N TRP A 210 -6.66 -7.16 -14.59
CA TRP A 210 -7.91 -6.53 -14.25
C TRP A 210 -8.45 -5.61 -15.38
N ILE A 211 -7.58 -4.89 -16.11
CA ILE A 211 -7.99 -4.09 -17.28
C ILE A 211 -8.22 -4.95 -18.53
N VAL A 212 -7.36 -5.94 -18.80
CA VAL A 212 -7.34 -6.72 -20.05
C VAL A 212 -8.43 -7.80 -20.09
N ASP A 213 -8.65 -8.51 -18.99
CA ASP A 213 -9.55 -9.70 -18.94
C ASP A 213 -11.04 -9.31 -18.84
N GLY A 214 -11.38 -8.03 -19.02
CA GLY A 214 -12.73 -7.61 -19.39
C GLY A 214 -13.82 -7.72 -18.32
N PHE A 215 -13.50 -8.18 -17.09
CA PHE A 215 -14.48 -8.34 -16.02
C PHE A 215 -15.06 -7.01 -15.49
N LEU A 216 -14.52 -5.83 -15.86
CA LEU A 216 -14.77 -4.60 -15.11
C LEU A 216 -15.06 -3.36 -15.98
N VAL A 217 -16.19 -3.36 -16.66
CA VAL A 217 -16.86 -2.11 -17.03
C VAL A 217 -18.33 -2.25 -16.66
N HIS A 218 -18.68 -2.03 -15.40
CA HIS A 218 -20.07 -1.75 -15.07
C HIS A 218 -20.35 -0.32 -15.53
N GLN A 219 -21.11 -0.19 -16.61
CA GLN A 219 -21.65 1.10 -17.06
C GLN A 219 -22.94 1.35 -16.30
N LYS A 220 -22.95 2.39 -15.47
CA LYS A 220 -24.17 2.84 -14.81
C LYS A 220 -24.48 4.26 -15.23
N VAL A 221 -25.65 4.41 -15.82
CA VAL A 221 -26.25 5.72 -16.08
C VAL A 221 -26.78 6.25 -14.76
N VAL A 222 -26.35 7.45 -14.36
CA VAL A 222 -26.81 8.11 -13.15
C VAL A 222 -27.72 9.26 -13.53
N ASP A 223 -28.96 9.24 -13.03
CA ASP A 223 -29.84 10.40 -13.12
C ASP A 223 -29.41 11.45 -12.10
N VAL A 224 -28.83 12.53 -12.60
CA VAL A 224 -28.37 13.68 -11.82
C VAL A 224 -29.36 14.86 -11.89
N GLY A 225 -30.49 14.70 -12.58
CA GLY A 225 -31.54 15.72 -12.70
C GLY A 225 -31.21 16.86 -13.69
N GLY A 226 -30.41 16.58 -14.71
CA GLY A 226 -30.07 17.50 -15.80
C GLY A 226 -28.90 17.02 -16.66
N GLU A 227 -28.64 17.73 -17.75
CA GLU A 227 -27.50 17.47 -18.63
C GLU A 227 -26.19 17.94 -18.00
N VAL A 228 -25.17 17.08 -17.98
CA VAL A 228 -23.87 17.35 -17.39
C VAL A 228 -22.97 18.14 -18.34
N VAL A 229 -22.39 19.23 -17.86
CA VAL A 229 -21.47 20.09 -18.63
C VAL A 229 -20.03 20.03 -18.15
N CYS A 230 -19.78 19.66 -16.89
CA CYS A 230 -18.43 19.47 -16.37
C CYS A 230 -18.43 18.44 -15.23
N VAL A 231 -17.29 17.77 -15.03
CA VAL A 231 -17.13 16.76 -13.98
C VAL A 231 -15.80 16.96 -13.27
N ALA A 232 -15.80 16.73 -11.96
CA ALA A 232 -14.62 16.70 -11.12
C ALA A 232 -14.64 15.44 -10.24
N GLY A 233 -13.47 14.90 -9.94
CA GLY A 233 -13.31 13.72 -9.10
C GLY A 233 -12.54 14.03 -7.83
N ALA A 234 -12.97 13.47 -6.71
CA ALA A 234 -12.25 13.59 -5.44
C ALA A 234 -10.99 12.71 -5.43
N PRO A 235 -9.79 13.26 -5.18
CA PRO A 235 -8.54 12.48 -5.20
C PRO A 235 -8.56 11.25 -4.28
N ASP A 236 -9.16 11.40 -3.09
CA ASP A 236 -9.11 10.42 -1.99
C ASP A 236 -10.49 9.90 -1.56
N SER A 237 -11.56 10.26 -2.28
CA SER A 237 -12.91 9.82 -1.92
C SER A 237 -13.66 9.25 -3.12
N LEU A 238 -14.62 8.38 -2.86
CA LEU A 238 -15.47 7.75 -3.87
C LEU A 238 -16.62 8.69 -4.29
N LEU A 239 -16.30 9.96 -4.57
CA LEU A 239 -17.24 11.01 -4.91
C LEU A 239 -16.85 11.70 -6.22
N PHE A 240 -17.87 12.01 -7.01
CA PHE A 240 -17.82 12.84 -8.20
C PHE A 240 -18.65 14.11 -7.97
N LEU A 241 -18.23 15.20 -8.60
CA LEU A 241 -18.97 16.44 -8.70
C LEU A 241 -19.35 16.65 -10.16
N ALA A 242 -20.64 16.78 -10.45
CA ALA A 242 -21.16 17.04 -11.79
C ALA A 242 -21.81 18.43 -11.84
N GLY A 243 -21.37 19.29 -12.75
CA GLY A 243 -22.05 20.54 -13.08
C GLY A 243 -23.10 20.31 -14.15
N LEU A 244 -24.28 20.88 -13.99
CA LEU A 244 -25.44 20.71 -14.87
C LEU A 244 -25.75 21.97 -15.69
N THR A 245 -26.33 21.81 -16.89
CA THR A 245 -26.78 22.92 -17.75
C THR A 245 -27.75 23.87 -17.07
N ASN A 246 -28.53 23.37 -16.11
CA ASN A 246 -29.45 24.16 -15.29
C ASN A 246 -28.78 25.02 -14.20
N GLY A 247 -27.45 25.10 -14.15
CA GLY A 247 -26.71 25.95 -13.21
C GLY A 247 -26.24 25.26 -11.93
N ARG A 248 -26.72 24.05 -11.65
CA ARG A 248 -26.45 23.36 -10.38
C ARG A 248 -25.17 22.53 -10.43
N PHE A 249 -24.55 22.33 -9.27
CA PHE A 249 -23.58 21.25 -9.06
C PHE A 249 -24.20 20.15 -8.22
N VAL A 250 -23.87 18.90 -8.50
CA VAL A 250 -24.37 17.72 -7.80
C VAL A 250 -23.21 16.84 -7.38
N VAL A 251 -23.17 16.42 -6.11
CA VAL A 251 -22.23 15.44 -5.61
C VAL A 251 -22.85 14.05 -5.77
N VAL A 252 -22.15 13.16 -6.44
CA VAL A 252 -22.56 11.79 -6.73
C VAL A 252 -21.55 10.83 -6.12
N SER A 253 -22.00 9.88 -5.32
CA SER A 253 -21.15 8.79 -4.82
C SER A 253 -20.97 7.69 -5.86
N VAL A 254 -19.93 6.86 -5.73
CA VAL A 254 -19.73 5.67 -6.60
C VAL A 254 -20.89 4.69 -6.58
N ASP A 255 -21.69 4.66 -5.50
CA ASP A 255 -22.93 3.88 -5.43
C ASP A 255 -24.06 4.48 -6.28
N CYS A 256 -23.75 5.55 -7.02
CA CYS A 256 -24.64 6.33 -7.87
C CYS A 256 -25.77 7.04 -7.11
N LYS A 257 -25.54 7.33 -5.82
CA LYS A 257 -26.46 8.14 -5.02
C LYS A 257 -26.03 9.60 -5.05
N VAL A 258 -26.98 10.49 -5.33
CA VAL A 258 -26.81 11.94 -5.16
C VAL A 258 -26.73 12.25 -3.66
N LYS A 259 -25.64 12.89 -3.24
CA LYS A 259 -25.36 13.23 -1.83
C LYS A 259 -25.69 14.69 -1.52
N HIS A 260 -25.31 15.61 -2.41
CA HIS A 260 -25.52 17.04 -2.24
C HIS A 260 -25.90 17.70 -3.56
N LYS A 261 -26.60 18.83 -3.47
CA LYS A 261 -26.95 19.70 -4.60
C LYS A 261 -26.60 21.13 -4.21
N PHE A 262 -25.94 21.86 -5.11
CA PHE A 262 -25.59 23.26 -4.96
C PHE A 262 -26.27 24.07 -6.04
N THR A 263 -27.03 25.08 -5.63
CA THR A 263 -27.69 26.01 -6.53
C THR A 263 -26.73 27.12 -6.96
N PRO A 264 -26.91 27.66 -8.19
CA PRO A 264 -26.10 28.78 -8.64
C PRO A 264 -26.38 30.02 -7.78
N PRO A 265 -25.39 30.92 -7.59
CA PRO A 265 -25.56 32.17 -6.86
C PRO A 265 -26.62 33.10 -7.47
N ARG A 266 -26.82 33.07 -8.80
CA ARG A 266 -27.86 33.81 -9.52
C ARG A 266 -28.44 32.97 -10.66
N LYS A 267 -29.65 33.32 -11.09
CA LYS A 267 -30.34 32.68 -12.22
C LYS A 267 -29.53 32.87 -13.51
N GLY A 268 -29.48 31.83 -14.35
CA GLY A 268 -28.82 31.86 -15.66
C GLY A 268 -27.30 31.58 -15.65
N MET A 269 -26.67 31.42 -14.49
CA MET A 269 -25.26 31.02 -14.41
C MET A 269 -25.07 29.55 -14.79
N LYS A 270 -23.99 29.25 -15.53
CA LYS A 270 -23.61 27.89 -15.91
C LYS A 270 -22.42 27.40 -15.06
N PRO A 271 -22.39 26.13 -14.63
CA PRO A 271 -21.22 25.55 -13.97
C PRO A 271 -20.05 25.50 -14.95
N VAL A 272 -18.85 25.82 -14.48
CA VAL A 272 -17.64 25.79 -15.32
C VAL A 272 -16.68 24.72 -14.83
N ALA A 273 -16.30 24.76 -13.56
CA ALA A 273 -15.36 23.81 -12.97
C ALA A 273 -15.63 23.64 -11.47
N ALA A 274 -15.19 22.52 -10.92
CA ALA A 274 -15.26 22.25 -9.49
C ALA A 274 -14.05 21.44 -9.01
N ALA A 275 -13.79 21.42 -7.70
CA ALA A 275 -12.73 20.62 -7.10
C ALA A 275 -13.05 20.25 -5.63
N PHE A 276 -12.29 19.27 -5.11
CA PHE A 276 -12.35 18.82 -3.73
C PHE A 276 -11.13 19.32 -2.97
N VAL A 277 -11.28 20.41 -2.20
CA VAL A 277 -10.17 21.10 -1.52
C VAL A 277 -10.20 20.74 -0.04
N LYS A 278 -9.27 19.90 0.43
CA LYS A 278 -9.14 19.48 1.85
C LYS A 278 -10.47 19.11 2.52
N GLY A 279 -11.27 18.29 1.85
CA GLY A 279 -12.58 17.86 2.35
C GLY A 279 -13.69 18.92 2.24
N ASN A 280 -13.51 19.94 1.41
CA ASN A 280 -14.53 20.92 1.03
C ASN A 280 -14.76 20.89 -0.49
N PHE A 281 -15.84 21.51 -0.95
CA PHE A 281 -16.18 21.67 -2.36
C PHE A 281 -15.85 23.08 -2.83
N LEU A 282 -15.05 23.21 -3.88
CA LEU A 282 -14.81 24.47 -4.58
C LEU A 282 -15.59 24.47 -5.89
N LEU A 283 -16.41 25.49 -6.12
CA LEU A 283 -17.39 25.55 -7.19
C LEU A 283 -17.23 26.87 -7.97
N LEU A 284 -17.02 26.80 -9.28
CA LEU A 284 -16.85 27.96 -10.17
C LEU A 284 -17.96 28.04 -11.23
N TRP A 285 -18.58 29.20 -11.34
CA TRP A 285 -19.63 29.50 -12.33
C TRP A 285 -19.15 30.46 -13.44
N SER A 286 -19.92 30.51 -14.51
CA SER A 286 -19.62 31.19 -15.78
C SER A 286 -19.51 32.70 -15.69
N ASP A 287 -19.96 33.32 -14.60
CA ASP A 287 -19.84 34.75 -14.37
C ASP A 287 -18.63 35.11 -13.48
N GLY A 288 -17.79 34.12 -13.15
CA GLY A 288 -16.65 34.27 -12.25
C GLY A 288 -16.97 34.09 -10.77
N SER A 289 -18.22 33.79 -10.40
CA SER A 289 -18.56 33.46 -9.01
C SER A 289 -17.84 32.17 -8.59
N LEU A 290 -17.05 32.27 -7.52
CA LEU A 290 -16.36 31.16 -6.89
C LEU A 290 -16.90 30.98 -5.47
N GLN A 291 -17.36 29.78 -5.14
CA GLN A 291 -17.76 29.42 -3.79
C GLN A 291 -16.97 28.24 -3.26
N MET A 292 -16.58 28.30 -1.99
CA MET A 292 -16.09 27.15 -1.25
C MET A 292 -17.14 26.75 -0.21
N ARG A 293 -17.51 25.48 -0.16
CA ARG A 293 -18.55 24.93 0.73
C ARG A 293 -18.03 23.72 1.49
N ARG A 294 -18.45 23.56 2.75
CA ARG A 294 -18.13 22.38 3.57
C ARG A 294 -18.80 21.12 3.02
N ASN A 295 -18.36 19.96 3.48
CA ASN A 295 -19.02 18.68 3.20
C ASN A 295 -20.51 18.66 3.56
N ASN A 296 -20.93 19.39 4.60
CA ASN A 296 -22.34 19.52 4.96
C ASN A 296 -23.11 20.58 4.14
N GLY A 297 -22.45 21.22 3.18
CA GLY A 297 -23.03 22.20 2.25
C GLY A 297 -22.96 23.67 2.69
N LEU A 298 -22.52 23.95 3.92
CA LEU A 298 -22.39 25.31 4.44
C LEU A 298 -21.35 26.11 3.66
N LEU A 299 -21.66 27.38 3.38
CA LEU A 299 -20.76 28.31 2.68
C LEU A 299 -19.58 28.69 3.59
N ILE A 300 -18.37 28.57 3.07
CA ILE A 300 -17.12 29.00 3.72
C ILE A 300 -16.64 30.31 3.11
N LEU A 301 -16.65 30.38 1.78
CA LEU A 301 -16.11 31.51 1.03
C LEU A 301 -16.99 31.76 -0.20
N SER A 302 -17.21 33.03 -0.52
CA SER A 302 -17.76 33.47 -1.80
C SER A 302 -16.94 34.63 -2.31
N LYS A 303 -16.42 34.52 -3.54
CA LYS A 303 -15.63 35.56 -4.20
C LYS A 303 -16.07 35.71 -5.65
N ARG A 304 -15.88 36.90 -6.22
CA ARG A 304 -16.11 37.16 -7.64
C ARG A 304 -14.76 37.35 -8.32
N LEU A 305 -14.48 36.49 -9.29
CA LEU A 305 -13.28 36.52 -10.12
C LEU A 305 -13.62 37.09 -11.50
N PRO A 306 -12.61 37.42 -12.34
CA PRO A 306 -12.83 37.64 -13.76
C PRO A 306 -13.59 36.48 -14.41
N LYS A 307 -14.32 36.80 -15.48
CA LYS A 307 -15.09 35.81 -16.21
C LYS A 307 -14.16 34.74 -16.80
N PRO A 308 -14.35 33.44 -16.49
CA PRO A 308 -13.50 32.39 -17.02
C PRO A 308 -13.71 32.24 -18.53
N ILE A 309 -12.64 32.29 -19.32
CA ILE A 309 -12.64 31.81 -20.71
C ILE A 309 -12.54 30.29 -20.72
N TRP A 310 -11.76 29.74 -19.81
CA TRP A 310 -11.59 28.31 -19.64
C TRP A 310 -11.26 27.99 -18.17
N ALA A 311 -11.78 26.88 -17.67
CA ALA A 311 -11.35 26.36 -16.37
C ALA A 311 -11.46 24.84 -16.35
N CYS A 312 -10.67 24.20 -15.49
CA CYS A 312 -10.67 22.76 -15.33
C CYS A 312 -10.40 22.37 -13.87
N SER A 313 -10.85 21.18 -13.49
CA SER A 313 -10.52 20.56 -12.22
C SER A 313 -9.14 19.90 -12.28
N LEU A 314 -8.35 20.08 -11.23
CA LEU A 314 -7.15 19.27 -10.95
C LEU A 314 -7.42 18.22 -9.87
N GLY A 315 -8.70 17.99 -9.54
CA GLY A 315 -9.13 17.15 -8.42
C GLY A 315 -9.10 17.90 -7.09
N ASN A 316 -7.95 18.46 -6.71
CA ASN A 316 -7.77 19.19 -5.44
C ASN A 316 -7.77 20.73 -5.57
N ALA A 317 -7.87 21.25 -6.78
CA ALA A 317 -7.84 22.67 -7.10
C ALA A 317 -8.61 22.92 -8.39
N VAL A 318 -9.00 24.17 -8.64
CA VAL A 318 -9.49 24.62 -9.96
C VAL A 318 -8.42 25.49 -10.61
N ILE A 319 -8.06 25.18 -11.85
CA ILE A 319 -7.27 26.09 -12.69
C ILE A 319 -8.22 26.85 -13.61
N MET A 320 -8.01 28.16 -13.72
CA MET A 320 -8.83 29.04 -14.55
C MET A 320 -7.95 29.96 -15.40
N TRP A 321 -8.33 30.17 -16.65
CA TRP A 321 -7.75 31.14 -17.58
C TRP A 321 -8.82 32.15 -17.97
N ASP A 322 -8.53 33.44 -17.78
CA ASP A 322 -9.42 34.55 -18.12
C ASP A 322 -9.06 35.26 -19.43
N GLY A 323 -7.98 34.84 -20.11
CA GLY A 323 -7.46 35.45 -21.33
C GLY A 323 -6.11 36.14 -21.14
N GLU A 324 -5.74 36.48 -19.91
CA GLU A 324 -4.49 37.18 -19.59
C GLU A 324 -3.75 36.55 -18.40
N LYS A 325 -4.50 36.09 -17.39
CA LYS A 325 -4.01 35.54 -16.14
C LYS A 325 -4.44 34.09 -15.97
N LEU A 326 -3.47 33.28 -15.55
CA LEU A 326 -3.71 31.91 -15.15
C LEU A 326 -3.83 31.87 -13.64
N TRP A 327 -4.99 31.41 -13.17
CA TRP A 327 -5.38 31.38 -11.77
C TRP A 327 -5.38 29.94 -11.28
N LEU A 328 -4.69 29.70 -10.17
CA LEU A 328 -4.81 28.48 -9.39
C LEU A 328 -5.65 28.78 -8.15
N LEU A 329 -6.82 28.15 -8.10
CA LEU A 329 -7.85 28.36 -7.10
C LEU A 329 -7.86 27.15 -6.14
N GLU A 330 -7.35 27.37 -4.94
CA GLU A 330 -7.33 26.43 -3.81
C GLU A 330 -8.00 27.12 -2.61
N GLU A 331 -7.57 26.83 -1.37
CA GLU A 331 -7.90 27.68 -0.21
C GLU A 331 -7.33 29.10 -0.38
N LYS A 332 -6.12 29.17 -0.93
CA LYS A 332 -5.47 30.41 -1.35
C LYS A 332 -5.56 30.54 -2.86
N GLN A 333 -5.63 31.77 -3.32
CA GLN A 333 -5.70 32.08 -4.74
C GLN A 333 -4.34 32.60 -5.17
N ARG A 334 -3.77 31.95 -6.17
CA ARG A 334 -2.53 32.39 -6.81
C ARG A 334 -2.84 32.65 -8.27
N TRP A 335 -2.22 33.68 -8.83
CA TRP A 335 -2.34 33.96 -10.25
C TRP A 335 -1.01 34.44 -10.79
N ARG A 336 -0.87 34.30 -12.10
CA ARG A 336 0.27 34.82 -12.84
C ARG A 336 -0.20 35.31 -14.20
N GLU A 337 0.28 36.49 -14.58
CA GLU A 337 0.17 36.96 -15.97
C GLU A 337 1.00 36.07 -16.87
N MET A 338 0.40 35.63 -17.97
CA MET A 338 1.03 34.72 -18.92
C MET A 338 1.00 35.37 -20.31
N PRO A 339 1.80 36.43 -20.55
CA PRO A 339 1.89 37.07 -21.86
C PRO A 339 2.31 36.06 -22.94
N GLU A 340 3.08 35.03 -22.58
CA GLU A 340 3.46 33.95 -23.48
C GLU A 340 2.27 33.08 -23.91
N LEU A 341 1.11 33.16 -23.24
CA LEU A 341 -0.12 32.45 -23.63
C LEU A 341 -1.14 33.35 -24.31
N ARG A 342 -0.80 34.62 -24.62
CA ARG A 342 -1.72 35.54 -25.28
C ARG A 342 -2.16 34.97 -26.63
N GLY A 343 -3.48 34.88 -26.83
CA GLY A 343 -4.08 34.26 -28.02
C GLY A 343 -3.96 32.73 -28.08
N ALA A 344 -3.37 32.08 -27.07
CA ALA A 344 -3.27 30.63 -27.03
C ALA A 344 -4.61 30.00 -26.62
N ARG A 345 -4.95 28.88 -27.26
CA ARG A 345 -6.14 28.09 -26.97
C ARG A 345 -5.79 26.94 -26.01
N PRO A 346 -6.49 26.78 -24.87
CA PRO A 346 -6.32 25.62 -24.01
C PRO A 346 -6.78 24.35 -24.73
N LEU A 347 -5.98 23.28 -24.64
CA LEU A 347 -6.27 21.98 -25.25
C LEU A 347 -6.70 20.93 -24.20
N CYS A 348 -5.97 20.80 -23.10
CA CYS A 348 -6.32 19.88 -22.01
C CYS A 348 -5.66 20.29 -20.69
N ALA A 349 -6.21 19.75 -19.59
CA ALA A 349 -5.61 19.78 -18.27
C ALA A 349 -5.37 18.34 -17.81
N GLY A 350 -4.16 18.05 -17.36
CA GLY A 350 -3.80 16.79 -16.71
C GLY A 350 -2.72 17.06 -15.68
N ARG A 351 -1.61 16.30 -15.72
CA ARG A 351 -0.40 16.64 -14.93
C ARG A 351 0.17 18.01 -15.30
N PHE A 352 0.11 18.35 -16.58
CA PHE A 352 0.42 19.67 -17.13
C PHE A 352 -0.79 20.24 -17.87
N LEU A 353 -0.87 21.56 -17.91
CA LEU A 353 -1.78 22.30 -18.79
C LEU A 353 -1.17 22.39 -20.17
N VAL A 354 -1.98 22.18 -21.19
CA VAL A 354 -1.53 22.20 -22.58
C VAL A 354 -2.25 23.32 -23.31
N PHE A 355 -1.48 24.24 -23.88
CA PHE A 355 -2.00 25.35 -24.69
C PHE A 355 -1.44 25.26 -26.10
N ARG A 356 -2.25 25.62 -27.10
CA ARG A 356 -1.83 25.81 -28.48
C ARG A 356 -1.76 27.29 -28.80
N LYS A 357 -0.58 27.76 -29.17
CA LYS A 357 -0.35 29.13 -29.61
C LYS A 357 -0.91 29.39 -31.02
N PRO A 358 -1.14 30.66 -31.38
CA PRO A 358 -1.48 31.04 -32.75
C PRO A 358 -0.44 30.60 -33.79
N ASP A 359 0.84 30.58 -33.42
CA ASP A 359 1.95 30.09 -34.26
C ASP A 359 1.98 28.55 -34.40
N GLY A 360 0.97 27.84 -33.87
CA GLY A 360 0.83 26.40 -33.93
C GLY A 360 1.62 25.62 -32.89
N LYS A 361 2.50 26.27 -32.11
CA LYS A 361 3.29 25.57 -31.07
C LYS A 361 2.43 25.16 -29.89
N ILE A 362 2.81 24.05 -29.27
CA ILE A 362 2.24 23.57 -28.01
C ILE A 362 3.12 24.03 -26.85
N VAL A 363 2.48 24.58 -25.82
CA VAL A 363 3.11 25.02 -24.57
C VAL A 363 2.58 24.17 -23.43
N LEU A 364 3.50 23.62 -22.64
CA LEU A 364 3.19 22.90 -21.41
C LEU A 364 3.44 23.81 -20.21
N VAL A 365 2.41 23.98 -19.37
CA VAL A 365 2.49 24.77 -18.15
C VAL A 365 2.24 23.87 -16.96
N ASP A 366 3.09 23.97 -15.94
CA ASP A 366 2.85 23.32 -14.66
C ASP A 366 1.77 24.08 -13.89
N PRO A 367 0.63 23.44 -13.58
CA PRO A 367 -0.51 24.12 -12.98
C PRO A 367 -0.25 24.62 -11.55
N TYR A 368 0.67 23.99 -10.80
CA TYR A 368 0.91 24.31 -9.39
C TYR A 368 1.99 25.36 -9.20
N THR A 369 2.95 25.42 -10.13
CA THR A 369 4.01 26.46 -10.14
C THR A 369 3.69 27.62 -11.06
N LEU A 370 2.69 27.49 -11.95
CA LEU A 370 2.35 28.47 -12.99
C LEU A 370 3.60 28.85 -13.80
N ARG A 371 4.38 27.86 -14.22
CA ARG A 371 5.58 28.03 -15.04
C ARG A 371 5.50 27.20 -16.31
N VAL A 372 5.95 27.80 -17.41
CA VAL A 372 6.17 27.07 -18.66
C VAL A 372 7.27 26.04 -18.44
N LYS A 373 6.98 24.77 -18.72
CA LYS A 373 7.91 23.64 -18.61
C LYS A 373 8.54 23.28 -19.93
N SER A 374 7.78 23.35 -21.01
CA SER A 374 8.27 22.99 -22.34
C SER A 374 7.42 23.66 -23.42
N GLN A 375 8.01 23.83 -24.59
CA GLN A 375 7.35 24.32 -25.79
C GLN A 375 7.90 23.58 -27.01
N PHE A 376 7.02 23.16 -27.91
CA PHE A 376 7.42 22.40 -29.11
C PHE A 376 6.38 22.52 -30.22
N SER A 377 6.81 22.28 -31.47
CA SER A 377 5.93 22.21 -32.63
C SER A 377 5.36 20.81 -32.83
N VAL A 378 4.15 20.75 -33.37
CA VAL A 378 3.44 19.50 -33.70
C VAL A 378 3.04 19.57 -35.17
N VAL A 379 3.21 18.46 -35.88
CA VAL A 379 2.79 18.35 -37.28
C VAL A 379 1.34 17.86 -37.29
N GLY A 380 0.44 18.67 -37.84
CA GLY A 380 -0.98 18.37 -37.92
C GLY A 380 -1.83 18.99 -36.81
N GLU A 381 -3.15 18.79 -36.91
CA GLU A 381 -4.11 19.39 -35.98
C GLU A 381 -4.38 18.47 -34.79
N VAL A 382 -4.08 18.97 -33.58
CA VAL A 382 -4.35 18.26 -32.32
C VAL A 382 -5.84 18.35 -31.99
N ALA A 383 -6.50 17.19 -31.90
CA ALA A 383 -7.90 17.01 -31.51
C ALA A 383 -8.06 16.80 -29.99
N SER A 384 -7.12 16.09 -29.36
CA SER A 384 -7.15 15.79 -27.93
C SER A 384 -5.73 15.68 -27.37
N CYS A 385 -5.59 15.80 -26.04
CA CYS A 385 -4.32 15.59 -25.39
C CYS A 385 -4.46 15.03 -23.97
N ALA A 386 -3.41 14.35 -23.52
CA ALA A 386 -3.23 13.92 -22.13
C ALA A 386 -1.78 14.15 -21.70
N THR A 387 -1.57 14.33 -20.40
CA THR A 387 -0.24 14.58 -19.83
C THR A 387 0.02 13.71 -18.61
N SER A 388 1.23 13.14 -18.52
CA SER A 388 1.77 12.42 -17.37
C SER A 388 3.08 13.09 -16.92
N GLU A 389 3.73 12.56 -15.87
CA GLU A 389 4.99 13.12 -15.37
C GLU A 389 6.15 13.06 -16.36
N LYS A 390 6.11 12.13 -17.32
CA LYS A 390 7.22 11.89 -18.25
C LYS A 390 6.86 12.19 -19.69
N MET A 391 5.57 12.19 -20.02
CA MET A 391 5.08 12.09 -21.40
C MET A 391 3.87 12.99 -21.63
N VAL A 392 3.70 13.40 -22.89
CA VAL A 392 2.49 14.00 -23.42
C VAL A 392 1.99 13.12 -24.57
N ALA A 393 0.70 12.81 -24.56
CA ALA A 393 0.02 12.14 -25.66
C ALA A 393 -0.80 13.18 -26.41
N LEU A 394 -0.62 13.24 -27.73
CA LEU A 394 -1.33 14.17 -28.62
C LEU A 394 -2.12 13.36 -29.63
N GLY A 395 -3.44 13.46 -29.54
CA GLY A 395 -4.35 12.84 -30.48
C GLY A 395 -4.57 13.77 -31.66
N LEU A 396 -4.14 13.38 -32.84
CA LEU A 396 -4.28 14.14 -34.07
C LEU A 396 -5.62 13.83 -34.74
N LYS A 397 -6.18 14.81 -35.48
CA LYS A 397 -7.40 14.59 -36.28
C LYS A 397 -7.27 13.46 -37.31
N SER A 398 -6.05 13.07 -37.68
CA SER A 398 -5.76 11.93 -38.57
C SER A 398 -5.98 10.54 -37.92
N GLY A 399 -6.30 10.49 -36.62
CA GLY A 399 -6.40 9.26 -35.83
C GLY A 399 -5.09 8.80 -35.21
N ILE A 400 -3.98 9.47 -35.53
CA ILE A 400 -2.66 9.18 -34.96
C ILE A 400 -2.57 9.77 -33.55
N ILE A 401 -1.99 9.00 -32.64
CA ILE A 401 -1.60 9.42 -31.30
C ILE A 401 -0.08 9.55 -31.27
N GLU A 402 0.42 10.76 -31.10
CA GLU A 402 1.85 11.04 -30.93
C GLU A 402 2.20 11.00 -29.44
N LEU A 403 3.07 10.06 -29.05
CA LEU A 403 3.64 10.00 -27.72
C LEU A 403 4.99 10.73 -27.68
N ARG A 404 5.08 11.78 -26.87
CA ARG A 404 6.25 12.65 -26.77
C ARG A 404 6.75 12.74 -25.35
N ARG A 405 8.07 12.62 -25.14
CA ARG A 405 8.70 12.91 -23.84
C ARG A 405 8.71 14.41 -23.58
N LEU A 406 8.66 14.83 -22.31
CA LEU A 406 8.79 16.25 -21.95
C LEU A 406 10.10 16.89 -22.45
N SER A 407 11.15 16.09 -22.63
CA SER A 407 12.41 16.47 -23.29
C SER A 407 12.29 16.72 -24.79
N ARG A 408 11.06 16.82 -25.33
CA ARG A 408 10.71 17.17 -26.72
C ARG A 408 10.94 16.09 -27.78
N LYS A 409 11.56 14.96 -27.42
CA LYS A 409 11.73 13.82 -28.33
C LYS A 409 10.41 13.08 -28.53
N VAL A 410 9.96 12.97 -29.79
CA VAL A 410 8.88 12.08 -30.18
C VAL A 410 9.36 10.65 -29.97
N VAL A 411 8.59 9.87 -29.21
CA VAL A 411 8.93 8.48 -28.92
C VAL A 411 8.36 7.58 -30.00
N LYS A 412 7.06 7.71 -30.27
CA LYS A 412 6.36 6.82 -31.21
C LYS A 412 5.00 7.39 -31.62
N PRO A 413 4.65 7.42 -32.90
CA PRO A 413 3.27 7.57 -33.35
C PRO A 413 2.55 6.21 -33.34
N VAL A 414 1.29 6.18 -32.93
CA VAL A 414 0.43 4.98 -32.92
C VAL A 414 -0.91 5.35 -33.53
N LYS A 415 -1.51 4.51 -34.39
CA LYS A 415 -2.86 4.72 -34.92
C LYS A 415 -3.78 3.55 -34.52
N PRO A 416 -4.23 3.49 -33.27
CA PRO A 416 -5.00 2.35 -32.76
C PRO A 416 -6.51 2.50 -32.98
N LEU A 417 -6.97 3.71 -33.30
CA LEU A 417 -8.38 4.03 -33.50
C LEU A 417 -8.64 4.31 -34.99
N ARG A 418 -9.87 4.01 -35.44
CA ARG A 418 -10.28 4.25 -36.83
C ARG A 418 -10.50 5.73 -37.12
N SER A 419 -10.93 6.48 -36.09
CA SER A 419 -11.23 7.90 -36.18
C SER A 419 -10.36 8.73 -35.24
N SER A 420 -10.61 10.05 -35.19
CA SER A 420 -9.82 10.95 -34.35
C SER A 420 -10.01 10.61 -32.87
N PRO A 421 -8.94 10.43 -32.08
CA PRO A 421 -9.07 10.25 -30.64
C PRO A 421 -9.73 11.48 -30.03
N THR A 422 -10.95 11.30 -29.50
CA THR A 422 -11.71 12.36 -28.84
C THR A 422 -11.29 12.53 -27.39
N VAL A 423 -10.73 11.48 -26.79
CA VAL A 423 -10.29 11.43 -25.40
C VAL A 423 -8.96 10.70 -25.32
N LEU A 424 -8.04 11.27 -24.54
CA LEU A 424 -6.82 10.61 -24.10
C LEU A 424 -6.72 10.72 -22.57
N LEU A 425 -6.31 9.64 -21.90
CA LEU A 425 -6.12 9.63 -20.45
C LEU A 425 -4.98 8.69 -20.07
N PHE A 426 -3.94 9.24 -19.45
CA PHE A 426 -2.91 8.40 -18.83
C PHE A 426 -3.46 7.76 -17.55
N ASP A 427 -3.06 6.53 -17.30
CA ASP A 427 -3.22 5.95 -15.96
C ASP A 427 -2.31 6.69 -14.95
N ARG A 428 -2.50 6.43 -13.65
CA ARG A 428 -1.71 7.09 -12.60
C ARG A 428 -0.21 6.85 -12.71
N THR A 429 0.22 5.72 -13.26
CA THR A 429 1.65 5.43 -13.44
C THR A 429 2.23 6.14 -14.66
N GLY A 430 1.39 6.49 -15.64
CA GLY A 430 1.81 6.99 -16.95
C GLY A 430 2.37 5.90 -17.87
N ASP A 431 2.32 4.63 -17.45
CA ASP A 431 2.77 3.48 -18.24
C ASP A 431 1.71 3.04 -19.26
N PHE A 432 0.44 3.43 -19.03
CA PHE A 432 -0.68 3.11 -19.90
C PHE A 432 -1.44 4.37 -20.32
N LEU A 433 -1.97 4.31 -21.54
CA LEU A 433 -2.79 5.36 -22.12
C LEU A 433 -4.10 4.75 -22.58
N PHE A 434 -5.20 5.22 -22.00
CA PHE A 434 -6.52 5.04 -22.57
C PHE A 434 -6.68 6.04 -23.72
N ALA A 435 -7.07 5.54 -24.87
CA ALA A 435 -7.50 6.37 -25.98
C ALA A 435 -8.90 5.95 -26.40
N MET A 436 -9.75 6.94 -26.65
CA MET A 436 -11.13 6.69 -27.04
C MET A 436 -11.43 7.51 -28.27
N ASP A 437 -12.15 6.90 -29.20
CA ASP A 437 -12.91 7.63 -30.20
C ASP A 437 -14.42 7.56 -29.88
N TYR A 438 -15.25 7.79 -30.89
CA TYR A 438 -16.70 7.83 -30.73
C TYR A 438 -17.33 6.56 -30.16
N LEU A 439 -16.76 5.39 -30.47
CA LEU A 439 -17.33 4.10 -30.07
C LEU A 439 -16.29 3.14 -29.51
N ASP A 440 -15.02 3.30 -29.83
CA ASP A 440 -13.97 2.38 -29.42
C ASP A 440 -13.11 2.99 -28.32
N VAL A 441 -12.85 2.21 -27.28
CA VAL A 441 -11.82 2.48 -26.28
C VAL A 441 -10.69 1.47 -26.45
N VAL A 442 -9.46 1.95 -26.43
CA VAL A 442 -8.25 1.14 -26.46
C VAL A 442 -7.36 1.45 -25.26
N LEU A 443 -6.68 0.42 -24.75
CA LEU A 443 -5.60 0.57 -23.80
C LEU A 443 -4.27 0.35 -24.52
N ILE A 444 -3.38 1.32 -24.40
CA ILE A 444 -2.07 1.30 -25.07
C ILE A 444 -0.98 1.24 -23.99
N ARG A 445 -0.05 0.30 -24.12
CA ARG A 445 1.18 0.31 -23.32
C ARG A 445 2.12 1.38 -23.88
N VAL A 446 2.34 2.43 -23.11
CA VAL A 446 3.05 3.64 -23.54
C VAL A 446 4.49 3.36 -23.98
N SER A 447 5.19 2.43 -23.31
CA SER A 447 6.58 2.07 -23.64
C SER A 447 6.74 1.38 -24.99
N THR A 448 5.72 0.67 -25.46
CA THR A 448 5.78 -0.15 -26.69
C THR A 448 4.88 0.38 -27.80
N GLY A 449 3.89 1.22 -27.47
CA GLY A 449 2.81 1.61 -28.37
C GLY A 449 1.84 0.46 -28.69
N GLN A 450 1.99 -0.71 -28.05
CA GLN A 450 1.14 -1.86 -28.30
C GLN A 450 -0.25 -1.63 -27.71
N VAL A 451 -1.29 -1.88 -28.52
CA VAL A 451 -2.66 -1.99 -28.02
C VAL A 451 -2.77 -3.29 -27.24
N LEU A 452 -3.01 -3.17 -25.94
CA LEU A 452 -3.18 -4.33 -25.05
C LEU A 452 -4.63 -4.79 -24.99
N TRP A 453 -5.56 -3.88 -25.25
CA TRP A 453 -6.99 -4.15 -25.13
C TRP A 453 -7.77 -3.15 -25.97
N SER A 454 -8.90 -3.60 -26.51
CA SER A 454 -9.85 -2.77 -27.25
C SER A 454 -11.28 -3.22 -26.95
N LYS A 455 -12.20 -2.27 -26.79
CA LYS A 455 -13.62 -2.58 -26.62
C LYS A 455 -14.46 -1.50 -27.26
N ARG A 456 -15.54 -1.93 -27.91
CA ARG A 456 -16.60 -1.05 -28.38
C ARG A 456 -17.56 -0.73 -27.23
N LEU A 457 -17.71 0.54 -26.92
CA LEU A 457 -18.64 1.06 -25.92
C LEU A 457 -20.07 1.02 -26.46
N LYS A 458 -21.02 0.78 -25.56
CA LYS A 458 -22.47 0.91 -25.84
C LYS A 458 -22.96 2.35 -25.76
N CYS A 459 -22.06 3.30 -25.50
CA CYS A 459 -22.35 4.71 -25.34
C CYS A 459 -21.37 5.55 -26.15
N TRP A 460 -21.86 6.67 -26.69
CA TRP A 460 -21.05 7.61 -27.46
C TRP A 460 -20.32 8.59 -26.55
N VAL A 461 -19.03 8.81 -26.80
CA VAL A 461 -18.19 9.74 -26.02
C VAL A 461 -17.88 10.98 -26.88
N PRO A 462 -18.51 12.15 -26.60
CA PRO A 462 -18.24 13.37 -27.36
C PRO A 462 -16.80 13.87 -27.14
N ALA A 463 -16.27 14.59 -28.14
CA ALA A 463 -15.04 15.35 -27.99
C ALA A 463 -15.19 16.37 -26.84
N GLY A 464 -14.25 16.35 -25.89
CA GLY A 464 -14.32 17.20 -24.70
C GLY A 464 -15.19 16.66 -23.56
N ALA A 465 -15.64 15.39 -23.63
CA ALA A 465 -16.22 14.72 -22.47
C ALA A 465 -15.28 14.86 -21.26
N ALA A 466 -15.78 15.43 -20.17
CA ALA A 466 -15.01 15.59 -18.93
C ALA A 466 -14.77 14.21 -18.31
N ILE A 467 -13.60 13.64 -18.59
CA ILE A 467 -13.21 12.33 -18.09
C ILE A 467 -12.22 12.51 -16.95
N VAL A 468 -12.66 12.14 -15.75
CA VAL A 468 -11.81 12.09 -14.58
C VAL A 468 -11.56 10.63 -14.24
N GLY A 469 -10.28 10.23 -14.30
CA GLY A 469 -9.82 8.94 -13.79
C GLY A 469 -9.60 9.01 -12.29
N LEU A 470 -10.42 8.31 -11.50
CA LEU A 470 -10.28 8.18 -10.06
C LEU A 470 -10.21 6.71 -9.67
N ASN A 471 -9.07 6.24 -9.15
CA ASN A 471 -8.95 4.86 -8.63
C ASN A 471 -9.64 3.84 -9.56
N ASP A 472 -9.31 3.90 -10.87
CA ASP A 472 -9.80 3.02 -11.93
C ASP A 472 -11.25 3.27 -12.41
N ALA A 473 -11.93 4.32 -11.94
CA ALA A 473 -13.25 4.77 -12.41
C ALA A 473 -13.15 5.95 -13.39
N LEU A 474 -13.94 5.90 -14.46
CA LEU A 474 -14.11 6.99 -15.43
C LEU A 474 -15.55 7.51 -15.35
N ALA A 475 -15.71 8.82 -15.26
CA ALA A 475 -17.00 9.46 -15.47
C ALA A 475 -17.04 10.03 -16.91
N ILE A 476 -18.13 9.82 -17.63
CA ILE A 476 -18.32 10.26 -19.01
C ILE A 476 -19.66 10.99 -19.10
N CYS A 477 -19.72 12.08 -19.87
CA CYS A 477 -20.97 12.66 -20.30
C CYS A 477 -21.30 12.14 -21.72
N ASP A 478 -22.47 11.55 -21.93
CA ASP A 478 -22.91 11.12 -23.28
C ASP A 478 -23.54 12.27 -24.10
N LYS A 479 -23.94 12.01 -25.35
CA LYS A 479 -24.59 13.01 -26.23
C LYS A 479 -25.88 13.59 -25.64
N ALA A 480 -26.60 12.80 -24.85
CA ALA A 480 -27.86 13.20 -24.23
C ALA A 480 -27.63 13.92 -22.90
N GLY A 481 -26.38 14.20 -22.54
CA GLY A 481 -26.05 14.87 -21.30
C GLY A 481 -26.01 13.98 -20.07
N LYS A 482 -26.13 12.65 -20.23
CA LYS A 482 -26.21 11.73 -19.10
C LYS A 482 -24.82 11.46 -18.54
N LEU A 483 -24.76 11.39 -17.21
CA LEU A 483 -23.57 10.92 -16.52
C LEU A 483 -23.50 9.39 -16.59
N ILE A 484 -22.48 8.88 -17.27
CA ILE A 484 -22.12 7.47 -17.32
C ILE A 484 -20.88 7.27 -16.46
N LEU A 485 -21.01 6.45 -15.42
CA LEU A 485 -19.86 6.00 -14.65
C LEU A 485 -19.42 4.64 -15.22
N ILE A 486 -18.19 4.59 -15.72
CA ILE A 486 -17.44 3.35 -15.95
C ILE A 486 -16.68 3.08 -14.68
N LEU A 487 -17.17 2.14 -13.89
CA LEU A 487 -16.57 1.81 -12.61
C LEU A 487 -15.68 0.58 -12.72
N PRO A 488 -14.61 0.50 -11.91
CA PRO A 488 -14.01 -0.75 -11.56
C PRO A 488 -15.09 -1.63 -10.92
N SER A 489 -15.46 -2.75 -11.55
CA SER A 489 -16.42 -3.67 -10.93
C SER A 489 -15.88 -4.06 -9.54
N ARG A 490 -16.68 -3.76 -8.51
CA ARG A 490 -16.42 -4.23 -7.15
C ARG A 490 -17.01 -5.61 -6.91
N ARG A 491 -17.62 -6.23 -7.92
CA ARG A 491 -18.18 -7.57 -7.79
C ARG A 491 -17.11 -8.62 -8.12
N PRO A 492 -16.84 -9.54 -7.18
CA PRO A 492 -15.94 -10.66 -7.39
C PRO A 492 -16.44 -11.60 -8.49
#